data_AF-A0AB33Z4S5-F1
#
_entry.id   AF-A0AB33Z4S5-F1
#
_cell.length_a   1.000
_cell.length_b   1.000
_cell.length_c   1.000
_cell.angle_alpha   90.00
_cell.angle_beta   90.00
_cell.angle_gamma   90.00
#
_symmetry.space_group_name_H-M   'P 1'
#
loop_
_entity.id
_entity.type
_entity.pdbx_description
1 polymer ?
#
loop_
_entity_poly.entity_id
_entity_poly.type
_entity_poly.pdbx_seq_one_letter_code
_entity_poly.pdbx_strand_id
1 'polypeptide(L)'
;MKVLCLIFSVFLINGCAIDAERYRDKTPDFKFESFFQGNLCAKGLVKSRNGQINRKFAADIVASHSANQVILEEVFLFDDGERQERNWVFDKTAEGWSGTAGDVIGIANGEVFGDSLNLKYQLKINIDNSEYIVEMDDWLTLVDDSTLMGSTEITKWGVNLGRIDIVIQKTESLQQNASKLENCIEAGVL
;
A
#
# COMPACT_ATOMS: atom_id res chain seq x y z
N MET A 1 -29.56 0.81 -49.23
CA MET A 1 -28.76 0.04 -48.26
C MET A 1 -27.29 0.40 -48.43
N LYS A 2 -26.77 1.31 -47.60
CA LYS A 2 -25.32 1.55 -47.45
C LYS A 2 -24.96 0.99 -46.09
N VAL A 3 -24.32 -0.18 -46.10
CA VAL A 3 -23.82 -0.86 -44.90
C VAL A 3 -22.71 0.01 -44.32
N LEU A 4 -23.01 0.70 -43.23
CA LEU A 4 -22.03 1.47 -42.45
C LEU A 4 -21.23 0.46 -41.62
N CYS A 5 -20.10 -0.01 -42.16
CA CYS A 5 -19.11 -0.78 -41.42
C CYS A 5 -18.55 0.11 -40.30
N LEU A 6 -19.09 -0.04 -39.09
CA LEU A 6 -18.51 0.48 -37.86
C LEU A 6 -17.24 -0.32 -37.58
N ILE A 7 -16.10 0.20 -38.03
CA ILE A 7 -14.78 -0.34 -37.70
C ILE A 7 -14.59 -0.09 -36.20
N PHE A 8 -14.83 -1.13 -35.40
CA PHE A 8 -14.51 -1.20 -33.99
C PHE A 8 -12.97 -1.21 -33.88
N SER A 9 -12.38 -0.02 -33.85
CA SER A 9 -10.95 0.16 -33.59
C SER A 9 -10.71 -0.25 -32.14
N VAL A 10 -10.41 -1.54 -31.93
CA VAL A 10 -9.88 -2.08 -30.68
C VAL A 10 -8.55 -1.37 -30.43
N PHE A 11 -8.59 -0.25 -29.72
CA PHE A 11 -7.40 0.32 -29.12
C PHE A 11 -6.92 -0.68 -28.07
N LEU A 12 -5.92 -1.48 -28.43
CA LEU A 12 -5.11 -2.22 -27.47
C LEU A 12 -4.32 -1.19 -26.68
N ILE A 13 -4.95 -0.67 -25.62
CA ILE A 13 -4.29 0.11 -24.59
C ILE A 13 -3.36 -0.88 -23.89
N ASN A 14 -2.10 -0.93 -24.32
CA ASN A 14 -1.06 -1.64 -23.59
C ASN A 14 -0.86 -0.88 -22.29
N GLY A 15 -1.49 -1.34 -21.21
CA GLY A 15 -1.17 -0.89 -19.87
C GLY A 15 0.31 -1.19 -19.62
N CYS A 16 1.09 -0.18 -19.26
CA CYS A 16 2.45 -0.40 -18.78
C CYS A 16 2.35 -1.08 -17.42
N ALA A 17 2.35 -2.42 -17.40
CA ALA A 17 2.57 -3.17 -16.19
C ALA A 17 4.03 -2.97 -15.74
N ILE A 18 4.24 -2.89 -14.43
CA ILE A 18 5.58 -2.86 -13.85
C ILE A 18 6.25 -4.22 -14.12
N ASP A 19 7.46 -4.18 -14.68
CA ASP A 19 8.31 -5.36 -14.85
C ASP A 19 9.04 -5.67 -13.54
N ALA A 20 8.41 -6.50 -12.70
CA ALA A 20 8.86 -6.85 -11.36
C ALA A 20 10.27 -7.45 -11.32
N GLU A 21 10.64 -8.23 -12.35
CA GLU A 21 11.92 -8.92 -12.42
C GLU A 21 13.11 -7.96 -12.44
N ARG A 22 12.91 -6.71 -12.86
CA ARG A 22 13.95 -5.68 -12.86
C ARG A 22 14.44 -5.29 -11.46
N TYR A 23 13.69 -5.64 -10.41
CA TYR A 23 14.06 -5.35 -9.03
C TYR A 23 14.77 -6.53 -8.34
N ARG A 24 14.77 -7.73 -8.91
CA ARG A 24 15.27 -8.95 -8.24
C ARG A 24 16.74 -8.86 -7.81
N ASP A 25 17.56 -8.12 -8.57
CA ASP A 25 19.00 -7.92 -8.31
C ASP A 25 19.30 -6.63 -7.53
N LYS A 26 18.28 -5.92 -7.02
CA LYS A 26 18.45 -4.69 -6.25
C LYS A 26 18.78 -4.99 -4.79
N THR A 27 19.61 -4.15 -4.21
CA THR A 27 20.11 -4.29 -2.84
C THR A 27 19.91 -2.99 -2.07
N PRO A 28 19.74 -3.03 -0.73
CA PRO A 28 19.76 -4.24 0.11
C PRO A 28 18.48 -5.09 -0.04
N ASP A 29 18.60 -6.40 0.24
CA ASP A 29 17.45 -7.30 0.19
C ASP A 29 16.42 -6.89 1.25
N PHE A 30 15.20 -6.61 0.79
CA PHE A 30 14.09 -6.32 1.67
C PHE A 30 13.64 -7.58 2.40
N LYS A 31 13.63 -7.51 3.73
CA LYS A 31 13.14 -8.59 4.59
C LYS A 31 11.88 -8.13 5.30
N PHE A 32 10.74 -8.64 4.85
CA PHE A 32 9.41 -8.23 5.31
C PHE A 32 9.30 -8.26 6.84
N GLU A 33 9.68 -9.36 7.49
CA GLU A 33 9.61 -9.52 8.96
C GLU A 33 10.54 -8.57 9.71
N SER A 34 11.70 -8.26 9.13
CA SER A 34 12.72 -7.41 9.77
C SER A 34 12.41 -5.92 9.65
N PHE A 35 11.73 -5.51 8.58
CA PHE A 35 11.26 -4.15 8.43
C PHE A 35 10.02 -3.91 9.29
N PHE A 36 9.03 -4.78 9.18
CA PHE A 36 7.77 -4.68 9.92
C PHE A 36 7.90 -5.26 11.34
N GLN A 37 8.60 -4.53 12.19
CA GLN A 37 8.77 -4.84 13.60
C GLN A 37 8.76 -3.56 14.44
N GLY A 38 7.98 -3.57 15.52
CA GLY A 38 7.87 -2.46 16.45
C GLY A 38 6.92 -1.37 15.96
N ASN A 39 7.16 -0.14 16.40
CA ASN A 39 6.31 1.01 16.05
C ASN A 39 6.81 1.64 14.74
N LEU A 40 5.88 1.84 13.82
CA LEU A 40 6.09 2.45 12.52
C LEU A 40 5.13 3.63 12.37
N CYS A 41 5.59 4.61 11.61
CA CYS A 41 4.82 5.77 11.19
C CYS A 41 4.62 5.71 9.68
N ALA A 42 3.39 5.90 9.23
CA ALA A 42 3.09 6.11 7.83
C ALA A 42 2.54 7.51 7.57
N LYS A 43 2.87 8.09 6.42
CA LYS A 43 2.29 9.33 5.91
C LYS A 43 2.05 9.19 4.42
N GLY A 44 0.92 9.67 3.92
CA GLY A 44 0.62 9.51 2.51
C GLY A 44 -0.44 10.44 1.95
N LEU A 45 -0.59 10.32 0.62
CA LEU A 45 -1.50 11.08 -0.21
C LEU A 45 -2.39 10.13 -0.98
N VAL A 46 -3.70 10.33 -0.92
CA VAL A 46 -4.64 9.71 -1.86
C VAL A 46 -4.84 10.66 -3.03
N LYS A 47 -4.52 10.19 -4.23
CA LYS A 47 -4.62 10.98 -5.46
C LYS A 47 -5.64 10.36 -6.41
N SER A 48 -6.37 11.20 -7.13
CA SER A 48 -7.19 10.74 -8.24
C SER A 48 -6.31 10.40 -9.46
N ARG A 49 -6.88 9.72 -10.46
CA ARG A 49 -6.18 9.35 -11.70
C ARG A 49 -5.53 10.50 -12.48
N ASN A 50 -5.99 11.75 -12.26
CA ASN A 50 -5.41 12.94 -12.91
C ASN A 50 -4.28 13.59 -12.08
N GLY A 51 -3.93 13.00 -10.93
CA GLY A 51 -2.89 13.47 -10.03
C GLY A 51 -3.34 14.51 -8.99
N GLN A 52 -4.62 14.91 -8.97
CA GLN A 52 -5.16 15.75 -7.92
C GLN A 52 -5.10 15.03 -6.56
N ILE A 53 -4.63 15.74 -5.54
CA ILE A 53 -4.60 15.25 -4.17
C ILE A 53 -6.02 15.37 -3.61
N ASN A 54 -6.63 14.24 -3.29
CA ASN A 54 -7.97 14.17 -2.72
C ASN A 54 -7.92 14.21 -1.19
N ARG A 55 -6.99 13.46 -0.59
CA ARG A 55 -6.84 13.34 0.87
C ARG A 55 -5.38 13.19 1.25
N LYS A 56 -5.05 13.57 2.48
CA LYS A 56 -3.79 13.26 3.15
C LYS A 56 -4.10 12.36 4.34
N PHE A 57 -3.15 11.51 4.71
CA PHE A 57 -3.29 10.71 5.91
C PHE A 57 -1.96 10.54 6.64
N ALA A 58 -2.07 10.31 7.94
CA ALA A 58 -1.04 9.72 8.77
C ALA A 58 -1.56 8.39 9.32
N ALA A 59 -0.65 7.45 9.55
CA ALA A 59 -0.99 6.20 10.20
C ALA A 59 0.04 5.83 11.27
N ASP A 60 -0.46 5.29 12.37
CA ASP A 60 0.33 4.58 13.37
C ASP A 60 0.20 3.10 13.13
N ILE A 61 1.33 2.41 13.06
CA ILE A 61 1.38 0.98 12.77
C ILE A 61 2.17 0.29 13.89
N VAL A 62 1.52 -0.64 14.58
CA VAL A 62 2.18 -1.54 15.53
C VAL A 62 2.41 -2.86 14.82
N ALA A 63 3.66 -3.16 14.53
CA ALA A 63 4.06 -4.38 13.85
C ALA A 63 4.67 -5.38 14.82
N SER A 64 4.20 -6.63 14.75
CA SER A 64 4.79 -7.75 15.48
C SER A 64 4.96 -8.94 14.55
N HIS A 65 5.91 -9.82 14.86
CA HIS A 65 6.12 -11.01 14.08
C HIS A 65 6.46 -12.22 14.95
N SER A 66 6.19 -13.40 14.39
CA SER A 66 6.69 -14.69 14.85
C SER A 66 7.52 -15.33 13.72
N ALA A 67 7.88 -16.61 13.85
CA ALA A 67 8.73 -17.28 12.86
C ALA A 67 8.14 -17.28 11.43
N ASN A 68 6.81 -17.38 11.30
CA ASN A 68 6.13 -17.54 10.01
C ASN A 68 4.98 -16.56 9.80
N GLN A 69 4.81 -15.56 10.68
CA GLN A 69 3.68 -14.65 10.62
C GLN A 69 4.11 -13.23 11.00
N VAL A 70 3.53 -12.24 10.33
CA VAL A 70 3.63 -10.81 10.66
C VAL A 70 2.23 -10.25 10.86
N ILE A 71 2.04 -9.47 11.91
CA ILE A 71 0.79 -8.79 12.25
C ILE A 71 1.05 -7.29 12.20
N LEU A 72 0.21 -6.55 11.48
CA LEU A 72 0.23 -5.09 11.46
C LEU A 72 -1.09 -4.57 11.99
N GLU A 73 -1.06 -3.87 13.11
CA GLU A 73 -2.22 -3.15 13.65
C GLU A 73 -2.09 -1.67 13.24
N GLU A 74 -2.89 -1.28 12.26
CA GLU A 74 -2.78 0.03 11.60
C GLU A 74 -3.97 0.92 11.99
N VAL A 75 -3.67 2.14 12.43
CA VAL A 75 -4.66 3.19 12.68
C VAL A 75 -4.35 4.35 11.74
N PHE A 76 -5.27 4.68 10.85
CA PHE A 76 -5.19 5.81 9.92
C PHE A 76 -6.02 6.98 10.44
N LEU A 77 -5.49 8.19 10.30
CA LEU A 77 -6.22 9.44 10.42
C LEU A 77 -6.08 10.22 9.11
N PHE A 78 -7.19 10.63 8.54
CA PHE A 78 -7.25 11.44 7.33
C PHE A 78 -7.44 12.92 7.67
N ASP A 79 -7.08 13.81 6.75
CA ASP A 79 -7.17 15.27 6.90
C ASP A 79 -8.61 15.81 6.99
N ASP A 80 -9.60 15.02 6.64
CA ASP A 80 -11.03 15.31 6.87
C ASP A 80 -11.54 14.78 8.24
N GLY A 81 -10.67 14.18 9.04
CA GLY A 81 -10.98 13.65 10.37
C GLY A 81 -11.49 12.22 10.39
N GLU A 82 -11.64 11.54 9.25
CA GLU A 82 -11.98 10.12 9.23
C GLU A 82 -10.88 9.29 9.90
N ARG A 83 -11.29 8.31 10.71
CA ARG A 83 -10.42 7.31 11.27
C ARG A 83 -10.75 5.94 10.70
N GLN A 84 -9.72 5.21 10.32
CA GLN A 84 -9.84 3.84 9.84
C GLN A 84 -8.84 2.95 10.56
N GLU A 85 -9.23 1.71 10.81
CA GLU A 85 -8.34 0.69 11.38
C GLU A 85 -8.22 -0.45 10.38
N ARG A 86 -6.99 -0.95 10.21
CA ARG A 86 -6.73 -2.15 9.42
C ARG A 86 -5.75 -3.04 10.16
N ASN A 87 -6.20 -4.26 10.44
CA ASN A 87 -5.39 -5.25 11.14
C ASN A 87 -5.03 -6.35 10.17
N TRP A 88 -3.79 -6.32 9.69
CA TRP A 88 -3.26 -7.34 8.80
C TRP A 88 -2.71 -8.52 9.56
N VAL A 89 -2.96 -9.72 9.03
CA VAL A 89 -2.26 -10.96 9.38
C VAL A 89 -1.66 -11.52 8.11
N PHE A 90 -0.32 -11.56 8.06
CA PHE A 90 0.45 -12.11 6.96
C PHE A 90 1.11 -13.42 7.36
N ASP A 91 0.82 -14.50 6.65
CA ASP A 91 1.49 -15.78 6.79
C ASP A 91 2.54 -15.96 5.69
N LYS A 92 3.70 -16.50 6.07
CA LYS A 92 4.78 -16.80 5.15
C LYS A 92 4.41 -18.00 4.27
N THR A 93 4.67 -17.88 2.97
CA THR A 93 4.43 -18.95 1.99
C THR A 93 5.76 -19.37 1.33
N ALA A 94 5.71 -20.36 0.45
CA ALA A 94 6.88 -20.77 -0.33
C ALA A 94 7.33 -19.69 -1.35
N GLU A 95 6.39 -18.86 -1.79
CA GLU A 95 6.58 -17.88 -2.87
C GLU A 95 6.61 -16.43 -2.35
N GLY A 96 6.32 -16.21 -1.06
CA GLY A 96 6.29 -14.89 -0.44
C GLY A 96 5.39 -14.86 0.78
N TRP A 97 4.29 -14.10 0.69
CA TRP A 97 3.37 -13.81 1.79
C TRP A 97 1.91 -13.88 1.36
N SER A 98 1.06 -14.41 2.24
CA SER A 98 -0.39 -14.34 2.11
C SER A 98 -0.99 -13.51 3.24
N GLY A 99 -1.72 -12.45 2.91
CA GLY A 99 -2.29 -11.52 3.88
C GLY A 99 -3.81 -11.57 3.98
N THR A 100 -4.34 -11.30 5.16
CA THR A 100 -5.78 -11.04 5.38
C THR A 100 -5.96 -9.82 6.28
N ALA A 101 -7.05 -9.09 6.08
CA ALA A 101 -7.50 -8.02 6.96
C ALA A 101 -9.03 -7.88 6.88
N GLY A 102 -9.65 -7.15 7.80
CA GLY A 102 -11.12 -7.09 7.93
C GLY A 102 -11.85 -6.50 6.72
N ASP A 103 -11.20 -5.64 5.94
CA ASP A 103 -11.72 -4.98 4.74
C ASP A 103 -11.16 -5.55 3.43
N VAL A 104 -10.30 -6.57 3.52
CA VAL A 104 -9.73 -7.28 2.38
C VAL A 104 -10.66 -8.39 1.93
N ILE A 105 -10.95 -8.45 0.64
CA ILE A 105 -11.75 -9.52 0.04
C ILE A 105 -10.80 -10.66 -0.37
N GLY A 106 -10.91 -11.80 0.31
CA GLY A 106 -10.09 -12.97 0.03
C GLY A 106 -8.70 -12.86 0.67
N ILE A 107 -7.65 -13.13 -0.12
CA ILE A 107 -6.26 -13.19 0.34
C ILE A 107 -5.43 -12.20 -0.48
N ALA A 108 -4.65 -11.38 0.21
CA ALA A 108 -3.60 -10.56 -0.38
C ALA A 108 -2.37 -11.41 -0.71
N ASN A 109 -1.75 -11.18 -1.85
CA ASN A 109 -0.55 -11.92 -2.27
C ASN A 109 0.63 -10.97 -2.32
N GLY A 110 1.66 -11.24 -1.53
CA GLY A 110 2.87 -10.46 -1.42
C GLY A 110 4.08 -11.23 -1.95
N GLU A 111 4.87 -10.62 -2.82
CA GLU A 111 6.14 -11.16 -3.33
C GLU A 111 7.26 -10.12 -3.20
N VAL A 112 8.45 -10.58 -2.81
CA VAL A 112 9.62 -9.72 -2.63
C VAL A 112 10.55 -9.86 -3.84
N PHE A 113 10.93 -8.73 -4.41
CA PHE A 113 11.87 -8.58 -5.53
C PHE A 113 13.02 -7.67 -5.10
N GLY A 114 14.12 -8.26 -4.62
CA GLY A 114 15.29 -7.52 -4.14
C GLY A 114 14.92 -6.57 -2.98
N ASP A 115 14.98 -5.27 -3.22
CA ASP A 115 14.68 -4.20 -2.26
C ASP A 115 13.18 -3.83 -2.19
N SER A 116 12.32 -4.49 -2.96
CA SER A 116 10.93 -4.10 -3.16
C SER A 116 9.95 -5.23 -2.84
N LEU A 117 8.79 -4.89 -2.30
CA LEU A 117 7.64 -5.77 -2.11
C LEU A 117 6.54 -5.36 -3.09
N ASN A 118 5.97 -6.32 -3.81
CA ASN A 118 4.70 -6.15 -4.49
C ASN A 118 3.59 -6.85 -3.69
N LEU A 119 2.53 -6.13 -3.32
CA LEU A 119 1.38 -6.66 -2.61
C LEU A 119 0.10 -6.39 -3.41
N LYS A 120 -0.63 -7.45 -3.74
CA LYS A 120 -1.86 -7.40 -4.55
C LYS A 120 -3.06 -7.95 -3.81
N TYR A 121 -4.15 -7.19 -3.78
CA TYR A 121 -5.37 -7.59 -3.07
C TYR A 121 -6.61 -6.84 -3.55
N GLN A 122 -7.78 -7.30 -3.11
CA GLN A 122 -9.03 -6.59 -3.29
C GLN A 122 -9.43 -5.93 -1.97
N LEU A 123 -9.76 -4.65 -2.03
CA LEU A 123 -10.14 -3.85 -0.88
C LEU A 123 -11.58 -3.39 -1.01
N LYS A 124 -12.32 -3.51 0.08
CA LYS A 124 -13.64 -2.91 0.25
C LYS A 124 -13.47 -1.49 0.77
N ILE A 125 -13.91 -0.51 -0.02
CA ILE A 125 -13.89 0.90 0.34
C ILE A 125 -15.32 1.47 0.38
N ASN A 126 -15.55 2.43 1.26
CA ASN A 126 -16.81 3.17 1.34
C ASN A 126 -16.60 4.59 0.81
N ILE A 127 -17.38 4.98 -0.20
CA ILE A 127 -17.39 6.34 -0.74
C ILE A 127 -18.85 6.80 -0.77
N ASP A 128 -19.17 7.92 -0.11
CA ASP A 128 -20.51 8.49 -0.06
C ASP A 128 -21.62 7.47 0.29
N ASN A 129 -21.39 6.68 1.35
CA ASN A 129 -22.28 5.59 1.80
C ASN A 129 -22.51 4.45 0.79
N SER A 130 -21.69 4.38 -0.26
CA SER A 130 -21.70 3.29 -1.23
C SER A 130 -20.44 2.44 -1.06
N GLU A 131 -20.63 1.13 -1.01
CA GLU A 131 -19.54 0.16 -0.91
C GLU A 131 -19.01 -0.18 -2.31
N TYR A 132 -17.68 -0.10 -2.47
CA TYR A 132 -16.99 -0.47 -3.69
C TYR A 132 -15.91 -1.50 -3.38
N ILE A 133 -15.82 -2.54 -4.22
CA ILE A 133 -14.64 -3.40 -4.27
C ILE A 133 -13.72 -2.85 -5.35
N VAL A 134 -12.47 -2.62 -4.98
CA VAL A 134 -11.38 -2.15 -5.84
C VAL A 134 -10.20 -3.12 -5.73
N GLU A 135 -9.36 -3.13 -6.76
CA GLU A 135 -8.09 -3.86 -6.78
C GLU A 135 -6.97 -2.89 -6.37
N MET A 136 -6.07 -3.38 -5.54
CA MET A 136 -4.92 -2.67 -5.01
C MET A 136 -3.65 -3.37 -5.53
N ASP A 137 -2.75 -2.62 -6.14
CA ASP A 137 -1.42 -3.07 -6.58
C ASP A 137 -0.36 -2.19 -5.92
N ASP A 138 0.12 -2.64 -4.76
CA ASP A 138 1.06 -1.90 -3.92
C ASP A 138 2.49 -2.29 -4.28
N TRP A 139 3.34 -1.28 -4.42
CA TRP A 139 4.79 -1.44 -4.47
C TRP A 139 5.41 -0.68 -3.32
N LEU A 140 6.06 -1.39 -2.39
CA LEU A 140 6.83 -0.80 -1.29
C LEU A 140 8.32 -1.05 -1.55
N THR A 141 9.11 0.00 -1.69
CA THR A 141 10.56 -0.09 -1.96
C THR A 141 11.36 0.47 -0.80
N LEU A 142 12.40 -0.26 -0.40
CA LEU A 142 13.33 0.14 0.64
C LEU A 142 14.21 1.29 0.16
N VAL A 143 14.12 2.43 0.84
CA VAL A 143 14.97 3.61 0.59
C VAL A 143 16.22 3.55 1.45
N ASP A 144 16.06 3.12 2.70
CA ASP A 144 17.11 2.86 3.67
C ASP A 144 16.61 1.85 4.72
N ASP A 145 17.47 1.45 5.67
CA ASP A 145 17.18 0.43 6.70
C ASP A 145 15.94 0.72 7.59
N SER A 146 15.44 1.96 7.55
CA SER A 146 14.34 2.46 8.36
C SER A 146 13.19 3.09 7.59
N THR A 147 13.28 3.20 6.26
CA THR A 147 12.31 3.91 5.41
C THR A 147 11.89 3.08 4.20
N LEU A 148 10.59 2.84 4.07
CA LEU A 148 9.94 2.39 2.84
C LEU A 148 9.25 3.57 2.15
N MET A 149 9.30 3.61 0.83
CA MET A 149 8.39 4.41 0.01
C MET A 149 7.47 3.49 -0.77
N GLY A 150 6.18 3.82 -0.78
CA GLY A 150 5.15 3.05 -1.42
C GLY A 150 4.40 3.82 -2.50
N SER A 151 4.02 3.10 -3.55
CA SER A 151 3.07 3.54 -4.57
C SER A 151 2.04 2.45 -4.80
N THR A 152 0.77 2.78 -4.64
CA THR A 152 -0.35 1.88 -4.88
C THR A 152 -1.15 2.35 -6.08
N GLU A 153 -1.42 1.49 -7.04
CA GLU A 153 -2.47 1.73 -8.03
C GLU A 153 -3.82 1.19 -7.55
N ILE A 154 -4.89 1.97 -7.74
CA ILE A 154 -6.25 1.57 -7.41
C ILE A 154 -7.04 1.39 -8.70
N THR A 155 -7.49 0.18 -8.98
CA THR A 155 -8.27 -0.14 -10.18
C THR A 155 -9.64 -0.71 -9.86
N LYS A 156 -10.59 -0.54 -10.79
CA LYS A 156 -11.86 -1.24 -10.77
C LYS A 156 -12.21 -1.67 -12.19
N TRP A 157 -12.36 -2.98 -12.40
CA TRP A 157 -12.63 -3.55 -13.73
C TRP A 157 -11.62 -3.09 -14.78
N GLY A 158 -10.33 -3.02 -14.40
CA GLY A 158 -9.25 -2.55 -15.27
C GLY A 158 -9.19 -1.03 -15.49
N VAL A 159 -10.07 -0.24 -14.88
CA VAL A 159 -10.03 1.23 -14.96
C VAL A 159 -9.29 1.78 -13.75
N ASN A 160 -8.24 2.57 -13.97
CA ASN A 160 -7.54 3.29 -12.92
C ASN A 160 -8.46 4.36 -12.30
N LEU A 161 -8.62 4.29 -10.98
CA LEU A 161 -9.41 5.22 -10.18
C LEU A 161 -8.52 6.26 -9.49
N GLY A 162 -7.29 5.88 -9.14
CA GLY A 162 -6.34 6.75 -8.46
C GLY A 162 -5.09 6.00 -8.03
N ARG A 163 -4.34 6.64 -7.14
CA ARG A 163 -3.13 6.08 -6.53
C ARG A 163 -2.94 6.55 -5.10
N ILE A 164 -2.19 5.79 -4.32
CA ILE A 164 -1.70 6.20 -3.01
C ILE A 164 -0.18 6.31 -3.09
N ASP A 165 0.36 7.42 -2.61
CA ASP A 165 1.78 7.56 -2.34
C ASP A 165 1.97 7.56 -0.83
N ILE A 166 2.87 6.72 -0.32
CA ILE A 166 3.07 6.53 1.12
C ILE A 166 4.56 6.49 1.45
N VAL A 167 4.93 7.01 2.60
CA VAL A 167 6.23 6.75 3.24
C VAL A 167 5.95 6.07 4.56
N ILE A 168 6.71 5.01 4.86
CA ILE A 168 6.63 4.27 6.12
C ILE A 168 8.00 4.30 6.77
N GLN A 169 8.08 4.73 8.02
CA GLN A 169 9.33 4.91 8.75
C GLN A 169 9.26 4.24 10.11
N LYS A 170 10.37 3.63 10.55
CA LYS A 170 10.52 3.14 11.93
C LYS A 170 10.50 4.33 12.88
N THR A 171 9.65 4.32 13.91
CA THR A 171 9.53 5.46 14.83
C THR A 171 10.84 5.70 15.58
N GLU A 172 11.64 4.66 15.84
CA GLU A 172 12.98 4.78 16.44
C GLU A 172 13.95 5.62 15.60
N SER A 173 13.82 5.65 14.27
CA SER A 173 14.68 6.50 13.42
C SER A 173 14.21 7.96 13.42
N LEU A 174 12.93 8.23 13.68
CA LEU A 174 12.39 9.58 13.88
C LEU A 174 12.82 10.18 15.23
N GLN A 175 13.20 9.34 16.20
CA GLN A 175 13.52 9.71 17.58
C GLN A 175 14.90 10.36 17.79
N GLN A 176 15.79 10.39 16.79
CA GLN A 176 17.10 11.05 16.97
C GLN A 176 16.99 12.56 17.26
N ASN A 177 15.81 13.18 17.10
CA ASN A 177 15.60 14.62 17.29
C ASN A 177 14.48 15.03 18.28
N ALA A 178 13.73 14.11 18.91
CA ALA A 178 12.57 14.47 19.74
C ALA A 178 12.52 13.68 21.07
N SER A 179 12.45 14.39 22.20
CA SER A 179 12.52 13.86 23.56
C SER A 179 11.22 13.22 24.08
N LYS A 180 10.30 12.82 23.20
CA LYS A 180 9.02 12.22 23.57
C LYS A 180 8.55 11.31 22.44
N LEU A 181 8.10 10.09 22.79
CA LEU A 181 7.54 9.13 21.86
C LEU A 181 6.14 9.61 21.47
N GLU A 182 6.05 10.55 20.54
CA GLU A 182 4.79 10.97 19.94
C GLU A 182 4.47 10.01 18.79
N ASN A 183 3.25 9.48 18.81
CA ASN A 183 2.73 8.71 17.70
C ASN A 183 2.57 9.64 16.48
N CYS A 184 2.66 9.11 15.27
CA CYS A 184 2.72 9.93 14.06
C CYS A 184 1.45 10.74 13.79
N ILE A 185 0.32 10.25 14.27
CA ILE A 185 -0.93 11.01 14.31
C ILE A 185 -0.83 12.19 15.30
N GLU A 186 -0.26 11.97 16.48
CA GLU A 186 -0.15 12.97 17.55
C GLU A 186 0.88 14.06 17.24
N ALA A 187 1.89 13.78 16.42
CA ALA A 187 2.88 14.74 15.95
C ALA A 187 2.30 15.85 15.03
N GLY A 188 0.97 15.92 14.86
CA GLY A 188 0.26 17.05 14.24
C GLY A 188 0.41 17.12 12.72
N VAL A 189 0.46 15.97 12.05
CA VAL A 189 0.81 15.89 10.61
C VAL A 189 -0.40 16.04 9.67
N LEU A 190 -1.52 16.56 10.14
CA LEU A 190 -2.72 16.81 9.31
C LEU A 190 -3.22 18.25 9.47
#